data_AF-S9V843-F1
#
_entry.id   AF-S9V843-F1
#
_cell.length_a   1.000
_cell.length_b   1.000
_cell.length_c   1.000
_cell.angle_alpha   90.00
_cell.angle_beta   90.00
_cell.angle_gamma   90.00
#
_symmetry.space_group_name_H-M   'P 1'
#
loop_
_entity.id
_entity.type
_entity.pdbx_description
1 polymer ?
#
loop_
_entity_poly.entity_id
_entity_poly.type
_entity_poly.pdbx_seq_one_letter_code
_entity_poly.pdbx_strand_id
1 'polypeptide(L)'
;MTIRDTRSKFAVADAPQDGPGQMLTHYSPRVSASLLTPASIATLDALRRDGSATQRIVVQRGPATYLLAKTALIDYSGILQAYKGDVLAYFDLSAEGDVDEACFRVFQALRWSEEVAGVENVVFPFLSEWPQVKSQSELLEAVEDRLFRAASGTVASLAVLEE
;
A
#
# COMPACT_ATOMS: atom_id res chain seq x y z
N MET A 1 12.01 14.21 -31.41
CA MET A 1 11.59 13.49 -30.18
C MET A 1 11.08 14.55 -29.21
N THR A 2 9.78 14.77 -29.21
CA THR A 2 9.15 15.94 -28.58
C THR A 2 8.65 15.53 -27.21
N ILE A 3 9.38 15.88 -26.16
CA ILE A 3 8.95 15.69 -24.78
C ILE A 3 7.90 16.76 -24.50
N ARG A 4 6.64 16.34 -24.33
CA ARG A 4 5.57 17.22 -23.85
C ARG A 4 5.75 17.40 -22.35
N ASP A 5 6.27 18.57 -21.97
CA ASP A 5 6.34 19.03 -20.60
C ASP A 5 4.92 19.42 -20.13
N THR A 6 4.40 18.72 -19.14
CA THR A 6 3.09 18.97 -18.52
C THR A 6 3.19 19.76 -17.19
N ARG A 7 4.36 20.32 -16.83
CA ARG A 7 4.55 21.05 -15.56
C ARG A 7 3.95 22.46 -15.53
N SER A 8 3.41 22.98 -16.61
CA SER A 8 3.02 24.40 -16.70
C SER A 8 1.63 24.76 -16.14
N LYS A 9 1.02 23.95 -15.26
CA LYS A 9 -0.23 24.34 -14.58
C LYS A 9 -0.13 24.63 -13.08
N PHE A 10 1.04 24.48 -12.46
CA PHE A 10 1.19 24.66 -11.00
C PHE A 10 2.36 25.55 -10.59
N ALA A 11 2.65 26.59 -11.38
CA ALA A 11 3.61 27.60 -10.99
C ALA A 11 2.89 28.81 -10.37
N VAL A 12 2.68 28.76 -9.05
CA VAL A 12 2.85 29.93 -8.19
C VAL A 12 3.60 29.46 -6.94
N ALA A 13 4.93 29.68 -6.98
CA ALA A 13 5.76 29.66 -5.78
C ALA A 13 5.43 30.92 -4.96
N ASP A 14 5.42 30.79 -3.63
CA ASP A 14 5.06 31.80 -2.62
C ASP A 14 3.57 32.04 -2.34
N ALA A 15 2.87 30.98 -1.90
CA ALA A 15 1.71 31.12 -1.02
C ALA A 15 2.06 30.60 0.38
N PRO A 16 1.73 31.32 1.47
CA PRO A 16 1.97 30.85 2.83
C PRO A 16 1.21 29.53 3.07
N GLN A 17 1.96 28.48 3.39
CA GLN A 17 1.44 27.13 3.63
C GLN A 17 0.81 27.04 5.03
N ASP A 18 -0.40 27.58 5.18
CA ASP A 18 -1.18 27.50 6.42
C ASP A 18 -2.14 26.30 6.36
N GLY A 19 -1.63 25.11 6.70
CA GLY A 19 -2.44 23.93 6.88
C GLY A 19 -1.63 22.70 7.32
N PRO A 20 -1.93 22.07 8.47
CA PRO A 20 -1.28 20.83 8.86
C PRO A 20 -1.64 19.73 7.83
N GLY A 21 -0.63 19.18 7.13
CA GLY A 21 -0.81 18.12 6.12
C GLY A 21 -0.30 18.42 4.70
N GLN A 22 0.30 19.60 4.44
CA GLN A 22 0.84 19.98 3.12
C GLN A 22 2.15 19.28 2.73
N MET A 23 2.85 18.63 3.66
CA MET A 23 4.07 17.85 3.36
C MET A 23 3.72 16.40 3.07
N LEU A 24 4.31 15.84 1.99
CA LEU A 24 4.09 14.46 1.53
C LEU A 24 4.27 13.38 2.62
N THR A 25 5.00 13.69 3.69
CA THR A 25 5.41 12.77 4.76
C THR A 25 4.54 12.82 6.01
N HIS A 26 3.47 13.63 6.06
CA HIS A 26 2.70 13.85 7.29
C HIS A 26 1.93 12.61 7.80
N TYR A 27 1.89 11.53 6.99
CA TYR A 27 1.22 10.27 7.29
C TYR A 27 2.09 9.03 7.03
N SER A 28 3.37 9.21 6.72
CA SER A 28 4.25 8.07 6.48
C SER A 28 4.53 7.35 7.78
N PRO A 29 4.23 6.04 7.87
CA PRO A 29 4.59 5.28 9.05
C PRO A 29 6.12 5.26 9.22
N ARG A 30 6.59 5.02 10.44
CA ARG A 30 8.03 4.88 10.73
C ARG A 30 8.69 3.74 9.95
N VAL A 31 7.93 2.71 9.62
CA VAL A 31 8.36 1.60 8.78
C VAL A 31 8.17 1.93 7.29
N SER A 32 8.98 1.34 6.42
CA SER A 32 8.81 1.53 4.96
C SER A 32 7.41 1.12 4.53
N ALA A 33 6.77 1.92 3.68
CA ALA A 33 5.44 1.65 3.16
C ALA A 33 5.42 1.55 1.63
N SER A 34 4.56 0.67 1.10
CA SER A 34 4.39 0.48 -0.34
C SER A 34 2.99 0.02 -0.74
N LEU A 35 2.60 0.40 -1.95
CA LEU A 35 1.36 0.02 -2.61
C LEU A 35 1.54 -1.31 -3.37
N LEU A 36 0.48 -2.11 -3.42
CA LEU A 36 0.38 -3.33 -4.23
C LEU A 36 -0.74 -3.20 -5.27
N THR A 37 -0.40 -3.51 -6.52
CA THR A 37 -1.36 -3.62 -7.63
C THR A 37 -1.60 -5.11 -7.95
N PRO A 38 -2.57 -5.45 -8.82
CA PRO A 38 -2.70 -6.82 -9.32
C PRO A 38 -1.40 -7.34 -9.97
N ALA A 39 -0.63 -6.48 -10.64
CA ALA A 39 0.65 -6.85 -11.21
C ALA A 39 1.72 -7.14 -10.13
N SER A 40 1.66 -6.48 -8.97
CA SER A 40 2.56 -6.72 -7.85
C SER A 40 2.50 -8.15 -7.31
N ILE A 41 1.34 -8.81 -7.41
CA ILE A 41 1.10 -10.14 -6.85
C ILE A 41 1.06 -11.27 -7.90
N ALA A 42 1.10 -10.92 -9.19
CA ALA A 42 0.87 -11.87 -10.29
C ALA A 42 1.81 -13.08 -10.25
N THR A 43 3.08 -12.87 -9.92
CA THR A 43 4.07 -13.94 -9.77
C THR A 43 3.73 -14.88 -8.62
N LEU A 44 3.30 -14.33 -7.48
CA LEU A 44 2.94 -15.11 -6.31
C LEU A 44 1.68 -15.97 -6.55
N ASP A 45 0.69 -15.42 -7.25
CA ASP A 45 -0.52 -16.17 -7.64
C ASP A 45 -0.22 -17.30 -8.61
N ALA A 46 0.74 -17.11 -9.53
CA ALA A 46 1.20 -18.19 -10.40
C ALA A 46 1.81 -19.34 -9.58
N LEU A 47 2.69 -19.04 -8.63
CA LEU A 47 3.37 -20.04 -7.81
C LEU A 47 2.43 -20.81 -6.89
N ARG A 48 1.43 -20.13 -6.31
CA ARG A 48 0.40 -20.78 -5.48
C ARG A 48 -0.45 -21.76 -6.27
N ARG A 49 -0.74 -21.48 -7.55
CA ARG A 49 -1.44 -22.44 -8.43
C ARG A 49 -0.60 -23.67 -8.72
N ASP A 50 0.71 -23.53 -8.78
CA ASP A 50 1.65 -24.62 -9.04
C ASP A 50 2.00 -25.45 -7.78
N GLY A 51 1.49 -25.08 -6.60
CA GLY A 51 1.65 -25.83 -5.36
C GLY A 51 3.02 -25.71 -4.69
N SER A 52 3.85 -24.73 -5.09
CA SER A 52 5.18 -24.49 -4.51
C SER A 52 5.06 -23.66 -3.22
N ALA A 53 4.84 -24.35 -2.08
CA ALA A 53 4.52 -23.72 -0.79
C ALA A 53 5.73 -23.40 0.12
N THR A 54 6.97 -23.60 -0.34
CA THR A 54 8.17 -23.54 0.53
C THR A 54 9.11 -22.36 0.23
N GLN A 55 8.75 -21.50 -0.70
CA GLN A 55 9.64 -20.41 -1.14
C GLN A 55 9.53 -19.18 -0.23
N ARG A 56 10.68 -18.56 0.08
CA ARG A 56 10.72 -17.29 0.81
C ARG A 56 10.21 -16.17 -0.10
N ILE A 57 9.09 -15.56 0.26
CA ILE A 57 8.51 -14.45 -0.48
C ILE A 57 9.07 -13.14 0.06
N VAL A 58 9.42 -12.23 -0.85
CA VAL A 58 9.94 -10.91 -0.53
C VAL A 58 9.09 -9.81 -1.16
N VAL A 59 9.06 -8.66 -0.48
CA VAL A 59 8.55 -7.38 -0.97
C VAL A 59 9.72 -6.60 -1.57
N GLN A 60 9.72 -6.38 -2.87
CA GLN A 60 10.73 -5.59 -3.58
C GLN A 60 10.23 -4.16 -3.77
N ARG A 61 10.91 -3.21 -3.14
CA ARG A 61 10.61 -1.77 -3.15
C ARG A 61 11.83 -1.00 -3.65
N GLY A 62 11.94 -0.83 -4.97
CA GLY A 62 13.14 -0.25 -5.59
C GLY A 62 14.38 -1.08 -5.24
N PRO A 63 15.46 -0.51 -4.67
CA PRO A 63 16.64 -1.27 -4.26
C PRO A 63 16.48 -2.01 -2.91
N ALA A 64 15.39 -1.77 -2.17
CA ALA A 64 15.14 -2.39 -0.88
C ALA A 64 14.32 -3.67 -1.03
N THR A 65 14.66 -4.68 -0.22
CA THR A 65 13.97 -5.98 -0.18
C THR A 65 13.65 -6.32 1.26
N TYR A 66 12.41 -6.75 1.50
CA TYR A 66 11.95 -7.17 2.83
C TYR A 66 11.30 -8.55 2.76
N LEU A 67 11.35 -9.33 3.83
CA LEU A 67 10.61 -10.59 3.89
C LEU A 67 9.11 -10.33 4.03
N LEU A 68 8.28 -11.03 3.25
CA LEU A 68 6.82 -10.94 3.39
C LEU A 68 6.38 -11.36 4.80
N ALA A 69 7.04 -12.38 5.38
CA ALA A 69 6.85 -12.81 6.76
C ALA A 69 7.28 -11.80 7.85
N LYS A 70 7.86 -10.65 7.46
CA LYS A 70 8.19 -9.49 8.32
C LYS A 70 7.41 -8.24 7.93
N THR A 71 6.34 -8.41 7.16
CA THR A 71 5.53 -7.32 6.62
C THR A 71 4.20 -7.23 7.36
N ALA A 72 3.75 -6.01 7.66
CA ALA A 72 2.35 -5.75 8.00
C ALA A 72 1.53 -5.53 6.72
N LEU A 73 0.36 -6.12 6.64
CA LEU A 73 -0.55 -5.94 5.52
C LEU A 73 -1.81 -5.22 6.00
N ILE A 74 -2.04 -4.03 5.44
CA ILE A 74 -3.28 -3.28 5.62
C ILE A 74 -4.13 -3.53 4.38
N ASP A 75 -5.31 -4.11 4.56
CA ASP A 75 -6.22 -4.53 3.49
C ASP A 75 -7.47 -3.64 3.43
N TYR A 76 -8.24 -3.79 2.37
CA TYR A 76 -9.57 -3.20 2.25
C TYR A 76 -10.48 -4.20 1.54
N SER A 77 -11.64 -4.50 2.14
CA SER A 77 -12.66 -5.37 1.55
C SER A 77 -12.11 -6.75 1.14
N GLY A 78 -11.12 -7.25 1.89
CA GLY A 78 -10.48 -8.54 1.64
C GLY A 78 -9.71 -8.68 0.32
N ILE A 79 -9.33 -7.59 -0.36
CA ILE A 79 -8.59 -7.63 -1.63
C ILE A 79 -7.33 -8.51 -1.53
N LEU A 80 -6.59 -8.39 -0.42
CA LEU A 80 -5.35 -9.10 -0.16
C LEU A 80 -5.49 -10.20 0.90
N GLN A 81 -6.72 -10.59 1.25
CA GLN A 81 -7.01 -11.55 2.33
C GLN A 81 -6.29 -12.89 2.12
N ALA A 82 -6.11 -13.30 0.86
CA ALA A 82 -5.41 -14.53 0.50
C ALA A 82 -3.97 -14.59 1.02
N TYR A 83 -3.33 -13.44 1.30
CA TYR A 83 -1.94 -13.35 1.78
C TYR A 83 -1.83 -13.19 3.29
N LYS A 84 -2.94 -13.19 4.02
CA LYS A 84 -2.97 -13.09 5.49
C LYS A 84 -2.06 -14.12 6.17
N GLY A 85 -1.91 -15.31 5.58
CA GLY A 85 -1.04 -16.37 6.12
C GLY A 85 0.46 -16.19 5.86
N ASP A 86 0.85 -15.29 4.95
CA ASP A 86 2.26 -15.09 4.56
C ASP A 86 2.92 -13.90 5.26
N VAL A 87 2.10 -13.06 5.92
CA VAL A 87 2.52 -11.79 6.52
C VAL A 87 2.61 -11.90 8.03
N LEU A 88 3.38 -11.01 8.65
CA LEU A 88 3.55 -10.99 10.09
C LEU A 88 2.26 -10.55 10.81
N ALA A 89 1.56 -9.59 10.22
CA ALA A 89 0.34 -9.04 10.77
C ALA A 89 -0.59 -8.57 9.66
N TYR A 90 -1.90 -8.70 9.89
CA TYR A 90 -2.95 -8.36 8.93
C TYR A 90 -4.03 -7.49 9.60
N PHE A 91 -4.41 -6.40 8.94
CA PHE A 91 -5.46 -5.50 9.37
C PHE A 91 -6.33 -5.10 8.18
N ASP A 92 -7.60 -5.49 8.16
CA ASP A 92 -8.55 -5.02 7.15
C ASP A 92 -9.20 -3.72 7.63
N LEU A 93 -9.13 -2.65 6.81
CA LEU A 93 -9.76 -1.37 7.06
C LEU A 93 -11.28 -1.48 7.13
N SER A 94 -11.86 -2.37 6.35
CA SER A 94 -13.28 -2.70 6.36
C SER A 94 -13.51 -3.98 5.55
N ALA A 95 -13.79 -5.09 6.24
CA ALA A 95 -13.97 -6.40 5.61
C ALA A 95 -15.17 -6.45 4.64
N GLU A 96 -16.21 -5.66 4.91
CA GLU A 96 -17.42 -5.56 4.08
C GLU A 96 -17.34 -4.43 3.02
N GLY A 97 -16.22 -3.72 2.95
CA GLY A 97 -16.05 -2.59 2.02
C GLY A 97 -16.87 -1.33 2.35
N ASP A 98 -17.25 -1.12 3.62
CA ASP A 98 -17.74 0.15 4.15
C ASP A 98 -16.63 1.22 4.10
N VAL A 99 -16.86 2.25 3.27
CA VAL A 99 -15.89 3.32 3.03
C VAL A 99 -15.81 4.28 4.23
N ASP A 100 -16.91 4.50 4.94
CA ASP A 100 -16.93 5.34 6.14
C ASP A 100 -16.07 4.70 7.21
N GLU A 101 -16.26 3.39 7.46
CA GLU A 101 -15.43 2.62 8.38
C GLU A 101 -13.94 2.70 8.00
N ALA A 102 -13.61 2.46 6.73
CA ALA A 102 -12.23 2.50 6.26
C ALA A 102 -11.59 3.89 6.43
N CYS A 103 -12.36 4.96 6.19
CA CYS A 103 -11.92 6.34 6.37
C CYS A 103 -11.55 6.64 7.83
N PHE A 104 -12.31 6.13 8.80
CA PHE A 104 -11.98 6.27 10.22
C PHE A 104 -10.80 5.40 10.65
N ARG A 105 -10.70 4.18 10.10
CA ARG A 105 -9.71 3.18 10.53
C ARG A 105 -8.34 3.33 9.89
N VAL A 106 -8.19 4.06 8.78
CA VAL A 106 -6.91 4.20 8.07
C VAL A 106 -5.78 4.74 8.96
N PHE A 107 -6.04 5.76 9.77
CA PHE A 107 -5.01 6.30 10.69
C PHE A 107 -4.68 5.35 11.83
N GLN A 108 -5.70 4.63 12.33
CA GLN A 108 -5.50 3.60 13.33
C GLN A 108 -4.63 2.47 12.78
N ALA A 109 -4.90 2.01 11.55
CA ALA A 109 -4.15 0.96 10.88
C ALA A 109 -2.68 1.36 10.64
N LEU A 110 -2.44 2.59 10.19
CA LEU A 110 -1.07 3.10 9.99
C LEU A 110 -0.29 3.12 11.32
N ARG A 111 -0.88 3.63 12.40
CA ARG A 111 -0.24 3.61 13.73
C ARG A 111 -0.02 2.20 14.24
N TRP A 112 -1.03 1.34 14.11
CA TRP A 112 -0.95 -0.06 14.49
C TRP A 112 0.22 -0.77 13.80
N SER A 113 0.45 -0.51 12.52
CA SER A 113 1.55 -1.14 11.78
C SER A 113 2.94 -0.81 12.34
N GLU A 114 3.11 0.33 13.01
CA GLU A 114 4.35 0.70 13.70
C GLU A 114 4.51 0.02 15.07
N GLU A 115 3.41 -0.34 15.71
CA GLU A 115 3.38 -0.97 17.03
C GLU A 115 3.61 -2.48 16.99
N VAL A 116 3.41 -3.10 15.82
CA VAL A 116 3.65 -4.54 15.64
C VAL A 116 5.14 -4.83 15.70
N ALA A 117 5.57 -5.47 16.80
CA ALA A 117 6.95 -5.86 17.01
C ALA A 117 7.47 -6.78 15.89
N GLY A 118 8.60 -6.40 15.29
CA GLY A 118 9.28 -7.17 14.24
C GLY A 118 8.78 -6.91 12.82
N VAL A 119 7.84 -5.98 12.63
CA VAL A 119 7.50 -5.46 11.30
C VAL A 119 8.64 -4.59 10.77
N GLU A 120 9.06 -4.85 9.54
CA GLU A 120 10.11 -4.11 8.85
C GLU A 120 9.55 -3.20 7.75
N ASN A 121 8.38 -3.54 7.21
CA ASN A 121 7.66 -2.74 6.23
C ASN A 121 6.14 -3.00 6.29
N VAL A 122 5.37 -2.11 5.69
CA VAL A 122 3.92 -2.23 5.53
C VAL A 122 3.54 -2.16 4.05
N VAL A 123 2.55 -2.97 3.67
CA VAL A 123 1.95 -2.96 2.34
C VAL A 123 0.45 -2.77 2.40
N PHE A 124 -0.11 -2.17 1.36
CA PHE A 124 -1.56 -1.99 1.20
C PHE A 124 -1.95 -1.96 -0.28
N PRO A 125 -3.21 -2.28 -0.62
CA PRO A 125 -3.67 -2.28 -2.00
C PRO A 125 -3.72 -0.86 -2.58
N PHE A 126 -3.28 -0.70 -3.83
CA PHE A 126 -3.54 0.50 -4.61
C PHE A 126 -4.97 0.46 -5.16
N LEU A 127 -5.93 0.93 -4.35
CA LEU A 127 -7.37 0.68 -4.51
C LEU A 127 -7.91 0.85 -5.95
N SER A 128 -7.54 1.93 -6.63
CA SER A 128 -7.95 2.25 -8.01
C SER A 128 -7.48 1.25 -9.07
N GLU A 129 -6.44 0.47 -8.79
CA GLU A 129 -5.90 -0.56 -9.68
C GLU A 129 -6.59 -1.92 -9.50
N TRP A 130 -7.44 -2.09 -8.49
CA TRP A 130 -8.09 -3.36 -8.18
C TRP A 130 -9.50 -3.47 -8.77
N PRO A 131 -9.80 -4.47 -9.64
CA PRO A 131 -11.10 -4.59 -10.30
C PRO A 131 -12.30 -4.77 -9.37
N GLN A 132 -12.07 -5.26 -8.14
CA GLN A 132 -13.10 -5.44 -7.12
C GLN A 132 -13.60 -4.09 -6.57
N VAL A 133 -12.77 -3.04 -6.67
CA VAL A 133 -13.09 -1.70 -6.21
C VAL A 133 -13.86 -0.96 -7.30
N LYS A 134 -15.20 -1.00 -7.19
CA LYS A 134 -16.10 -0.40 -8.19
C LYS A 134 -16.66 0.97 -7.79
N SER A 135 -16.51 1.36 -6.53
CA SER A 135 -17.06 2.61 -6.01
C SER A 135 -16.07 3.74 -6.22
N GLN A 136 -16.49 4.83 -6.86
CA GLN A 136 -15.74 6.09 -6.92
C GLN A 136 -16.42 7.10 -6.01
N SER A 137 -16.32 6.87 -4.70
CA SER A 137 -16.76 7.86 -3.72
C SER A 137 -15.58 8.74 -3.30
N GLU A 138 -15.86 10.02 -3.01
CA GLU A 138 -14.86 10.97 -2.51
C GLU A 138 -14.16 10.44 -1.22
N LEU A 139 -14.89 9.67 -0.40
CA LEU A 139 -14.33 9.05 0.80
C LEU A 139 -13.31 7.96 0.46
N LEU A 140 -13.53 7.18 -0.60
CA LEU A 140 -12.60 6.13 -1.00
C LEU A 140 -11.35 6.74 -1.63
N GLU A 141 -11.51 7.79 -2.43
CA GLU A 141 -10.39 8.60 -2.92
C GLU A 141 -9.59 9.19 -1.76
N ALA A 142 -10.25 9.62 -0.67
CA ALA A 142 -9.57 10.10 0.53
C ALA A 142 -8.86 8.97 1.31
N VAL A 143 -9.37 7.74 1.31
CA VAL A 143 -8.65 6.58 1.85
C VAL A 143 -7.41 6.29 1.00
N GLU A 144 -7.57 6.26 -0.33
CA GLU A 144 -6.48 6.02 -1.27
C GLU A 144 -5.39 7.10 -1.18
N ASP A 145 -5.73 8.40 -1.15
CA ASP A 145 -4.76 9.49 -1.03
C ASP A 145 -3.91 9.34 0.25
N ARG A 146 -4.53 8.95 1.38
CA ARG A 146 -3.80 8.71 2.63
C ARG A 146 -2.84 7.54 2.51
N LEU A 147 -3.26 6.42 1.94
CA LEU A 147 -2.40 5.26 1.70
C LEU A 147 -1.28 5.61 0.71
N PHE A 148 -1.60 6.30 -0.39
CA PHE A 148 -0.65 6.73 -1.39
C PHE A 148 0.42 7.65 -0.78
N ARG A 149 0.04 8.62 0.05
CA ARG A 149 0.98 9.48 0.78
C ARG A 149 1.81 8.69 1.79
N ALA A 150 1.20 7.77 2.53
CA ALA A 150 1.92 6.90 3.47
C ALA A 150 3.04 6.13 2.75
N ALA A 151 2.76 5.57 1.57
CA ALA A 151 3.74 4.90 0.71
C ALA A 151 4.67 5.84 -0.07
N SER A 152 4.48 7.16 0.00
CA SER A 152 5.14 8.15 -0.88
C SER A 152 5.00 7.79 -2.36
N GLY A 153 3.85 7.23 -2.75
CA GLY A 153 3.57 6.73 -4.10
C GLY A 153 4.40 5.52 -4.53
N THR A 154 5.10 4.84 -3.61
CA THR A 154 5.96 3.72 -3.96
C THR A 154 5.14 2.45 -4.18
N VAL A 155 5.20 1.88 -5.38
CA VAL A 155 4.64 0.56 -5.67
C VAL A 155 5.73 -0.51 -5.49
N ALA A 156 5.40 -1.62 -4.84
CA ALA A 156 6.28 -2.76 -4.67
C ALA A 156 5.81 -3.97 -5.49
N SER A 157 6.69 -4.95 -5.70
CA SER A 157 6.36 -6.25 -6.28
C SER A 157 6.66 -7.38 -5.29
N LEU A 158 5.83 -8.42 -5.30
CA LEU A 158 6.10 -9.66 -4.58
C LEU A 158 6.87 -10.61 -5.48
N ALA A 159 7.99 -11.11 -4.97
CA ALA A 159 8.86 -12.03 -5.68
C ALA A 159 9.30 -13.17 -4.77
N VAL A 160 9.78 -14.25 -5.38
CA VAL A 160 10.47 -15.31 -4.66
C VAL A 160 11.93 -14.93 -4.52
N LEU A 161 12.47 -15.13 -3.33
CA LEU A 161 13.91 -15.13 -3.11
C LEU A 161 14.46 -16.46 -3.63
N GLU A 162 15.16 -16.42 -4.75
CA GLU A 162 15.98 -17.54 -5.22
C GLU A 162 17.24 -17.63 -4.33
N GLU A 163 17.52 -18.83 -3.80
CA GLU A 163 18.73 -19.10 -2.99
C GLU A 163 19.99 -19.25 -3.85
#